data_AF-A0A8T2K2X4-F1
#
_entry.id   AF-A0A8T2K2X4-F1
#
_cell.length_a   1.000
_cell.length_b   1.000
_cell.length_c   1.000
_cell.angle_alpha   90.00
_cell.angle_beta   90.00
_cell.angle_gamma   90.00
#
_symmetry.space_group_name_H-M   'P 1'
#
loop_
_entity.id
_entity.type
_entity.pdbx_description
1 polymer ?
#
loop_
_entity_poly.entity_id
_entity_poly.type
_entity_poly.pdbx_seq_one_letter_code
_entity_poly.pdbx_strand_id
1 'polypeptide(L)'
;MASNLFFLLIGIICLGLVICGKHSHSDSDSSEEKFPINKKECKVATHLRRDCGYSGISESECSKRNCCFDSSVPDMNYCYFSISQDKKQCSVSKKEQKICGPPGIKAIDCYSRGCCFDSSHSGKDRCFYPKSKGCSVSHKLRRDCGYDKIHAKDCYSRGCCFDDSIPGTVWCFYGSK
;
A
#
# COMPACT_ATOMS: atom_id res chain seq x y z
N MET A 1 23.83 73.27 9.97
CA MET A 1 23.93 74.07 11.20
C MET A 1 23.17 73.35 12.29
N ALA A 2 23.86 73.11 13.42
CA ALA A 2 23.39 72.84 14.79
C ALA A 2 22.39 71.67 15.03
N SER A 3 22.68 70.56 15.74
CA SER A 3 23.29 70.28 17.05
C SER A 3 22.31 70.21 18.23
N ASN A 4 22.51 69.17 19.06
CA ASN A 4 22.04 68.89 20.44
C ASN A 4 20.75 68.06 20.58
N LEU A 5 20.81 66.79 21.04
CA LEU A 5 21.24 66.22 22.35
C LEU A 5 20.05 66.18 23.33
N PHE A 6 19.54 64.98 23.64
CA PHE A 6 19.13 64.61 25.00
C PHE A 6 18.98 63.08 25.09
N PHE A 7 20.01 62.45 25.65
CA PHE A 7 19.95 61.10 26.20
C PHE A 7 19.17 61.15 27.51
N LEU A 8 18.16 60.29 27.67
CA LEU A 8 17.61 59.96 28.98
C LEU A 8 17.34 58.46 29.05
N LEU A 9 18.13 57.85 29.92
CA LEU A 9 18.11 56.47 30.36
C LEU A 9 16.77 56.15 31.03
N ILE A 10 16.10 55.08 30.61
CA ILE A 10 15.32 54.25 31.53
C ILE A 10 15.64 52.79 31.19
N GLY A 11 16.53 52.21 32.00
CA GLY A 11 16.75 50.77 32.03
C GLY A 11 15.53 50.08 32.62
N ILE A 12 14.95 49.14 31.89
CA ILE A 12 14.02 48.16 32.43
C ILE A 12 14.62 46.77 32.17
N ILE A 13 14.91 46.14 33.30
CA ILE A 13 15.39 44.78 33.48
C ILE A 13 14.32 43.83 32.93
N CYS A 14 14.55 43.22 31.77
CA CYS A 14 13.79 42.03 31.36
C CYS A 14 14.52 40.79 31.88
N LEU A 15 14.13 40.42 33.10
CA LEU A 15 14.31 39.08 33.66
C LEU A 15 13.70 38.06 32.68
N GLY A 16 14.41 36.97 32.44
CA GLY A 16 14.14 36.05 31.34
C GLY A 16 12.75 35.43 31.32
N LEU A 17 12.22 35.29 30.10
CA LEU A 17 11.35 34.19 29.70
C LEU A 17 11.83 33.72 28.33
N VAL A 18 12.43 32.53 28.32
CA VAL A 18 12.69 31.75 27.12
C VAL A 18 11.33 31.42 26.50
N ILE A 19 10.91 32.18 25.49
CA ILE A 19 9.75 31.80 24.67
C ILE A 19 10.26 30.74 23.69
N CYS A 20 10.12 29.48 24.07
CA CYS A 20 10.24 28.36 23.16
C CYS A 20 9.25 28.57 22.01
N GLY A 21 9.77 28.85 20.82
CA GLY A 21 8.98 28.90 19.60
C GLY A 21 8.28 27.55 19.42
N LYS A 22 6.97 27.53 19.62
CA LYS A 22 6.14 26.40 19.19
C LYS A 22 6.14 26.44 17.67
N HIS A 23 7.05 25.70 17.05
CA HIS A 23 6.79 25.17 15.71
C HIS A 23 5.62 24.21 15.87
N SER A 24 4.41 24.72 15.64
CA SER A 24 3.26 23.89 15.38
C SER A 24 3.58 23.11 14.10
N HIS A 25 3.97 21.85 14.26
CA HIS A 25 3.90 20.87 13.19
C HIS A 25 2.42 20.75 12.84
N SER A 26 2.04 21.43 11.77
CA SER A 26 0.78 21.21 11.09
C SER A 26 0.89 19.83 10.43
N ASP A 27 0.61 18.78 11.20
CA ASP A 27 0.29 17.48 10.64
C ASP A 27 -1.00 17.67 9.84
N SER A 28 -0.84 17.91 8.55
CA SER A 28 -1.91 17.83 7.58
C SER A 28 -2.29 16.35 7.44
N ASP A 29 -3.03 15.86 8.42
CA ASP A 29 -3.81 14.64 8.35
C ASP A 29 -4.87 14.85 7.26
N SER A 30 -4.48 14.54 6.02
CA SER A 30 -5.43 14.44 4.91
C SER A 30 -6.28 13.22 5.18
N SER A 31 -7.43 13.44 5.83
CA SER A 31 -8.50 12.47 5.94
C SER A 31 -8.93 12.05 4.53
N GLU A 32 -8.33 10.98 4.00
CA GLU A 32 -8.84 10.32 2.81
C GLU A 32 -10.26 9.86 3.14
N GLU A 33 -11.28 10.47 2.51
CA GLU A 33 -12.64 9.96 2.56
C GLU A 33 -12.65 8.54 1.98
N LYS A 34 -12.61 7.57 2.88
CA LYS A 34 -12.65 6.17 2.52
C LYS A 34 -14.08 5.79 2.16
N PHE A 35 -14.41 5.95 0.88
CA PHE A 35 -15.67 5.45 0.35
C PHE A 35 -15.72 3.92 0.52
N PRO A 36 -16.71 3.38 1.25
CA PRO A 36 -16.84 1.94 1.43
C PRO A 36 -17.08 1.27 0.07
N ILE A 37 -16.44 0.12 -0.16
CA ILE A 37 -16.62 -0.65 -1.40
C ILE A 37 -18.10 -0.97 -1.61
N ASN A 38 -18.59 -0.70 -2.82
CA ASN A 38 -19.93 -1.13 -3.22
C ASN A 38 -20.04 -2.66 -3.18
N LYS A 39 -21.03 -3.20 -2.47
CA LYS A 39 -21.24 -4.65 -2.32
C LYS A 39 -21.30 -5.43 -3.65
N LYS A 40 -21.73 -4.80 -4.75
CA LYS A 40 -21.72 -5.42 -6.08
C LYS A 40 -20.31 -5.74 -6.58
N GLU A 41 -19.32 -4.93 -6.20
CA GLU A 41 -17.91 -5.12 -6.55
C GLU A 41 -17.29 -6.32 -5.83
N CYS A 42 -17.95 -6.87 -4.79
CA CYS A 42 -17.47 -8.03 -4.05
C CYS A 42 -18.02 -9.37 -4.57
N LYS A 43 -18.82 -9.36 -5.65
CA LYS A 43 -19.37 -10.57 -6.29
C LYS A 43 -18.32 -11.25 -7.18
N VAL A 44 -17.23 -11.69 -6.58
CA VAL A 44 -16.14 -12.45 -7.23
C VAL A 44 -16.30 -13.93 -6.90
N ALA A 45 -16.27 -14.79 -7.93
CA ALA A 45 -16.30 -16.23 -7.74
C ALA A 45 -15.13 -16.68 -6.85
N THR A 46 -15.38 -17.57 -5.90
CA THR A 46 -14.44 -17.96 -4.83
C THR A 46 -13.05 -18.35 -5.35
N HIS A 47 -13.00 -19.18 -6.39
CA HIS A 47 -11.75 -19.66 -7.00
C HIS A 47 -11.02 -18.61 -7.87
N LEU A 48 -11.60 -17.42 -8.05
CA LEU A 48 -11.02 -16.30 -8.79
C LEU A 48 -10.61 -15.13 -7.87
N ARG A 49 -10.77 -15.27 -6.55
CA ARG A 49 -10.45 -14.23 -5.57
C ARG A 49 -8.93 -14.06 -5.49
N ARG A 50 -8.40 -12.94 -5.99
CA ARG A 50 -7.01 -12.57 -5.73
C ARG A 50 -6.89 -11.93 -4.35
N ASP A 51 -5.90 -12.40 -3.59
CA ASP A 51 -5.65 -11.97 -2.23
C ASP A 51 -5.34 -10.46 -2.13
N CYS A 52 -5.99 -9.78 -1.18
CA CYS A 52 -5.74 -8.38 -0.81
C CYS A 52 -5.23 -8.24 0.65
N GLY A 53 -5.02 -9.35 1.35
CA GLY A 53 -4.77 -9.39 2.78
C GLY A 53 -3.73 -10.44 3.13
N TYR A 54 -4.05 -11.27 4.11
CA TYR A 54 -3.26 -12.43 4.48
C TYR A 54 -4.16 -13.49 5.12
N SER A 55 -3.67 -14.72 5.23
CA SER A 55 -4.41 -15.81 5.87
C SER A 55 -4.72 -15.50 7.33
N GLY A 56 -5.99 -15.61 7.72
CA GLY A 56 -6.44 -15.31 9.09
C GLY A 56 -6.71 -13.83 9.37
N ILE A 57 -6.62 -12.95 8.36
CA ILE A 57 -7.02 -11.55 8.49
C ILE A 57 -8.48 -11.41 8.96
N SER A 58 -8.75 -10.46 9.87
CA SER A 58 -10.12 -10.17 10.32
C SER A 58 -10.91 -9.40 9.27
N GLU A 59 -12.25 -9.47 9.31
CA GLU A 59 -13.13 -8.66 8.45
C GLU A 59 -12.84 -7.16 8.61
N SER A 60 -12.66 -6.71 9.84
CA SER A 60 -12.40 -5.30 10.16
C SER A 60 -11.09 -4.81 9.53
N GLU A 61 -10.06 -5.66 9.53
CA GLU A 61 -8.77 -5.34 8.97
C GLU A 61 -8.78 -5.42 7.44
N CYS A 62 -9.44 -6.42 6.87
CA CYS A 62 -9.67 -6.47 5.44
C CYS A 62 -10.42 -5.23 4.94
N SER A 63 -11.46 -4.82 5.67
CA SER A 63 -12.21 -3.61 5.38
C SER A 63 -11.31 -2.37 5.52
N LYS A 64 -10.40 -2.32 6.49
CA LYS A 64 -9.37 -1.27 6.63
C LYS A 64 -8.47 -1.15 5.40
N ARG A 65 -8.19 -2.26 4.72
CA ARG A 65 -7.45 -2.32 3.45
C ARG A 65 -8.29 -1.95 2.22
N ASN A 66 -9.55 -1.56 2.43
CA ASN A 66 -10.52 -1.28 1.38
C ASN A 66 -10.65 -2.46 0.43
N CYS A 67 -10.93 -3.65 0.98
CA CYS A 67 -11.12 -4.87 0.21
C CYS A 67 -12.38 -5.62 0.64
N CYS A 68 -12.76 -6.60 -0.18
CA CYS A 68 -13.92 -7.44 0.06
C CYS A 68 -13.58 -8.55 1.04
N PHE A 69 -14.51 -8.86 1.94
CA PHE A 69 -14.36 -9.95 2.90
C PHE A 69 -15.50 -10.97 2.74
N ASP A 70 -15.16 -12.26 2.70
CA ASP A 70 -16.10 -13.38 2.78
C ASP A 70 -15.38 -14.66 3.23
N SER A 71 -15.71 -15.11 4.44
CA SER A 71 -15.16 -16.33 5.06
C SER A 71 -16.11 -17.54 4.99
N SER A 72 -17.17 -17.49 4.17
CA SER A 72 -18.17 -18.56 4.08
C SER A 72 -17.67 -19.84 3.40
N VAL A 73 -16.56 -19.77 2.66
CA VAL A 73 -15.97 -20.91 1.94
C VAL A 73 -14.55 -21.16 2.46
N PRO A 74 -14.26 -22.32 3.06
CA PRO A 74 -12.95 -22.63 3.62
C PRO A 74 -11.87 -22.71 2.53
N ASP A 75 -10.61 -22.58 2.95
CA ASP A 75 -9.41 -22.71 2.11
C ASP A 75 -9.35 -21.76 0.90
N MET A 76 -10.11 -20.66 0.96
CA MET A 76 -10.14 -19.60 -0.05
C MET A 76 -9.64 -18.27 0.52
N ASN A 77 -9.31 -17.32 -0.35
CA ASN A 77 -8.92 -15.98 0.07
C ASN A 77 -10.14 -15.26 0.67
N TYR A 78 -10.16 -15.09 1.99
CA TYR A 78 -11.25 -14.40 2.68
C TYR A 78 -11.22 -12.90 2.43
N CYS A 79 -10.02 -12.31 2.39
CA CYS A 79 -9.83 -10.92 2.01
C CYS A 79 -9.32 -10.81 0.58
N TYR A 80 -10.11 -10.22 -0.30
CA TYR A 80 -9.83 -10.22 -1.74
C TYR A 80 -10.14 -8.88 -2.40
N PHE A 81 -9.48 -8.64 -3.52
CA PHE A 81 -9.71 -7.44 -4.32
C PHE A 81 -11.14 -7.40 -4.86
N SER A 82 -11.71 -6.21 -4.89
CA SER A 82 -12.95 -5.93 -5.59
C SER A 82 -12.78 -6.09 -7.11
N ILE A 83 -13.87 -6.24 -7.87
CA ILE A 83 -13.82 -6.38 -9.33
C ILE A 83 -13.03 -5.24 -9.99
N SER A 84 -13.29 -3.98 -9.62
CA SER A 84 -12.58 -2.82 -10.16
C SER A 84 -11.10 -2.77 -9.78
N GLN A 85 -10.76 -3.07 -8.52
CA GLN A 85 -9.36 -3.15 -8.08
C GLN A 85 -8.61 -4.24 -8.85
N ASP A 86 -9.26 -5.39 -9.01
CA ASP A 86 -8.70 -6.54 -9.69
C ASP A 86 -8.42 -6.20 -11.16
N LYS A 87 -9.43 -5.65 -11.84
CA LYS A 87 -9.36 -5.19 -13.23
C LYS A 87 -8.29 -4.13 -13.43
N LYS A 88 -8.15 -3.16 -12.51
CA LYS A 88 -7.13 -2.11 -12.59
C LYS A 88 -5.72 -2.69 -12.63
N GLN A 89 -5.46 -3.76 -11.88
CA GLN A 89 -4.15 -4.39 -11.83
C GLN A 89 -3.94 -5.44 -12.94
N CYS A 90 -5.01 -6.09 -13.42
CA CYS A 90 -4.88 -7.19 -14.39
C CYS A 90 -5.20 -6.83 -15.84
N SER A 91 -5.60 -5.59 -16.13
CA SER A 91 -5.76 -5.10 -17.50
C SER A 91 -4.39 -4.82 -18.14
N VAL A 92 -3.64 -5.88 -18.43
CA VAL A 92 -2.32 -5.85 -19.09
C VAL A 92 -2.44 -6.44 -20.49
N SER A 93 -1.90 -5.73 -21.49
CA SER A 93 -1.93 -6.23 -22.86
C SER A 93 -1.08 -7.49 -23.01
N LYS A 94 -1.48 -8.41 -23.90
CA LYS A 94 -0.75 -9.68 -24.13
C LYS A 94 0.74 -9.51 -24.37
N LYS A 95 1.14 -8.43 -25.07
CA LYS A 95 2.54 -8.13 -25.41
C LYS A 95 3.37 -7.68 -24.20
N GLU A 96 2.72 -7.11 -23.19
CA GLU A 96 3.38 -6.60 -21.98
C GLU A 96 3.31 -7.60 -20.81
N GLN A 97 2.47 -8.63 -20.92
CA GLN A 97 2.33 -9.66 -19.89
C GLN A 97 3.65 -10.38 -19.66
N LYS A 98 4.10 -10.38 -18.41
CA LYS A 98 5.23 -11.18 -17.94
C LYS A 98 4.72 -12.41 -17.25
N ILE A 99 5.18 -13.59 -17.67
CA ILE A 99 4.80 -14.89 -17.09
C ILE A 99 5.01 -14.87 -15.58
N CYS A 100 3.97 -15.19 -14.82
CA CYS A 100 4.02 -15.38 -13.40
C CYS A 100 3.59 -16.81 -13.07
N GLY A 101 4.47 -17.79 -13.28
CA GLY A 101 4.23 -19.19 -12.89
C GLY A 101 4.46 -20.18 -14.01
N PRO A 102 4.36 -21.49 -13.71
CA PRO A 102 4.56 -22.54 -14.70
C PRO A 102 3.46 -22.54 -15.77
N PRO A 103 3.77 -23.04 -16.98
CA PRO A 103 2.78 -23.23 -18.03
C PRO A 103 1.67 -24.18 -17.57
N GLY A 104 0.42 -23.87 -17.93
CA GLY A 104 -0.74 -24.68 -17.57
C GLY A 104 -1.21 -24.55 -16.11
N ILE A 105 -0.61 -23.65 -15.32
CA ILE A 105 -1.08 -23.33 -13.96
C ILE A 105 -2.59 -23.07 -13.92
N LYS A 106 -3.26 -23.53 -12.86
CA LYS A 106 -4.70 -23.28 -12.66
C LYS A 106 -4.93 -21.85 -12.18
N ALA A 107 -6.13 -21.33 -12.42
CA ALA A 107 -6.50 -19.98 -11.99
C ALA A 107 -6.29 -19.77 -10.49
N ILE A 108 -6.74 -20.71 -9.67
CA ILE A 108 -6.59 -20.64 -8.22
C ILE A 108 -5.11 -20.54 -7.78
N ASP A 109 -4.25 -21.40 -8.33
CA ASP A 109 -2.82 -21.41 -8.01
C ASP A 109 -2.13 -20.11 -8.48
N CYS A 110 -2.58 -19.55 -9.60
CA CYS A 110 -2.12 -18.26 -10.09
C CYS A 110 -2.48 -17.11 -9.13
N TYR A 111 -3.73 -17.05 -8.70
CA TYR A 111 -4.23 -16.02 -7.78
C TYR A 111 -3.60 -16.12 -6.39
N SER A 112 -3.38 -17.33 -5.88
CA SER A 112 -2.69 -17.58 -4.61
C SER A 112 -1.23 -17.10 -4.62
N ARG A 113 -0.62 -16.98 -5.81
CA ARG A 113 0.72 -16.37 -6.00
C ARG A 113 0.66 -14.84 -6.09
N GLY A 114 -0.52 -14.23 -5.97
CA GLY A 114 -0.73 -12.79 -6.12
C GLY A 114 -0.75 -12.31 -7.58
N CYS A 115 -0.87 -13.23 -8.53
CA CYS A 115 -0.80 -12.94 -9.97
C CYS A 115 -2.16 -12.89 -10.65
N CYS A 116 -2.17 -12.36 -11.87
CA CYS A 116 -3.35 -12.25 -12.72
C CYS A 116 -3.51 -13.48 -13.59
N PHE A 117 -4.75 -13.91 -13.83
CA PHE A 117 -5.05 -15.04 -14.70
C PHE A 117 -5.92 -14.63 -15.89
N ASP A 118 -5.54 -15.02 -17.10
CA ASP A 118 -6.31 -14.78 -18.33
C ASP A 118 -6.88 -16.10 -18.86
N SER A 119 -8.19 -16.29 -18.70
CA SER A 119 -8.92 -17.48 -19.19
C SER A 119 -9.35 -17.36 -20.66
N SER A 120 -9.17 -16.21 -21.32
CA SER A 120 -9.78 -15.93 -22.62
C SER A 120 -9.12 -16.63 -23.81
N HIS A 121 -7.97 -17.29 -23.61
CA HIS A 121 -7.22 -17.93 -24.70
C HIS A 121 -6.70 -19.32 -24.31
N SER A 122 -6.62 -20.21 -25.30
CA SER A 122 -6.16 -21.61 -25.16
C SER A 122 -4.63 -21.77 -25.03
N GLY A 123 -3.89 -20.69 -24.83
CA GLY A 123 -2.43 -20.74 -24.61
C GLY A 123 -2.07 -21.35 -23.26
N LYS A 124 -0.85 -21.88 -23.12
CA LYS A 124 -0.35 -22.45 -21.85
C LYS A 124 0.01 -21.37 -20.82
N ASP A 125 0.29 -20.16 -21.29
CA ASP A 125 0.78 -19.04 -20.50
C ASP A 125 -0.36 -18.10 -20.11
N ARG A 126 -1.08 -18.49 -19.05
CA ARG A 126 -2.29 -17.79 -18.59
C ARG A 126 -2.13 -17.06 -17.28
N CYS A 127 -0.99 -17.21 -16.60
CA CYS A 127 -0.71 -16.50 -15.35
C CYS A 127 0.40 -15.47 -15.56
N PHE A 128 0.15 -14.23 -15.18
CA PHE A 128 1.04 -13.10 -15.43
C PHE A 128 1.07 -12.11 -14.25
N TYR A 129 2.16 -11.36 -14.15
CA TYR A 129 2.30 -10.35 -13.10
C TYR A 129 1.27 -9.23 -13.25
N PRO A 130 0.68 -8.74 -12.15
CA PRO A 130 -0.19 -7.57 -12.18
C PRO A 130 0.61 -6.32 -12.54
N LYS A 131 -0.07 -5.37 -13.20
CA LYS A 131 0.40 -4.00 -13.35
C LYS A 131 0.14 -3.24 -12.07
N SER A 132 1.21 -2.97 -11.33
CA SER A 132 1.22 -2.06 -10.21
C SER A 132 2.03 -0.81 -10.58
N LYS A 133 1.82 0.29 -9.85
CA LYS A 133 2.65 1.48 -9.91
C LYS A 133 3.08 1.85 -8.50
N GLY A 134 4.33 2.26 -8.32
CA GLY A 134 4.86 2.66 -7.01
C GLY A 134 4.74 1.53 -5.99
N CYS A 135 4.11 1.81 -4.85
CA CYS A 135 4.05 0.88 -3.72
C CYS A 135 2.87 -0.10 -3.73
N SER A 136 2.03 -0.10 -4.77
CA SER A 136 0.88 -1.03 -4.89
C SER A 136 1.29 -2.46 -5.30
N VAL A 137 2.29 -3.03 -4.65
CA VAL A 137 2.79 -4.40 -4.92
C VAL A 137 2.18 -5.37 -3.90
N SER A 138 1.55 -6.45 -4.39
CA SER A 138 1.05 -7.53 -3.54
C SER A 138 2.18 -8.09 -2.66
N HIS A 139 1.88 -8.39 -1.40
CA HIS A 139 2.88 -8.92 -0.46
C HIS A 139 3.51 -10.25 -0.93
N LYS A 140 2.76 -11.06 -1.69
CA LYS A 140 3.25 -12.30 -2.31
C LYS A 140 4.31 -12.05 -3.38
N LEU A 141 4.38 -10.83 -3.92
CA LEU A 141 5.26 -10.44 -5.02
C LEU A 141 6.33 -9.43 -4.60
N ARG A 142 6.36 -9.04 -3.32
CA ARG A 142 7.36 -8.10 -2.79
C ARG A 142 8.75 -8.70 -2.92
N ARG A 143 9.66 -7.90 -3.46
CA ARG A 143 11.09 -8.20 -3.46
C ARG A 143 11.76 -7.35 -2.41
N ASP A 144 12.49 -7.99 -1.51
CA ASP A 144 13.17 -7.33 -0.40
C ASP A 144 14.13 -6.24 -0.89
N CYS A 145 14.00 -5.06 -0.27
CA CYS A 145 14.87 -3.91 -0.48
C CYS A 145 15.55 -3.46 0.83
N GLY A 146 15.25 -4.12 1.95
CA GLY A 146 15.72 -3.76 3.27
C GLY A 146 16.69 -4.76 3.88
N TYR A 147 16.60 -4.86 5.19
CA TYR A 147 17.28 -5.81 6.05
C TYR A 147 16.39 -6.09 7.27
N ASP A 148 16.74 -7.08 8.09
CA ASP A 148 15.93 -7.47 9.25
C ASP A 148 15.64 -6.27 10.17
N LYS A 149 14.36 -6.11 10.55
CA LYS A 149 13.87 -5.03 11.43
C LYS A 149 14.16 -3.60 10.95
N ILE A 150 14.34 -3.38 9.64
CA ILE A 150 14.48 -2.04 9.08
C ILE A 150 13.27 -1.15 9.43
N HIS A 151 13.53 0.09 9.83
CA HIS A 151 12.47 1.07 10.10
C HIS A 151 11.95 1.72 8.81
N ALA A 152 10.69 2.17 8.83
CA ALA A 152 10.04 2.81 7.68
C ALA A 152 10.86 3.95 7.07
N LYS A 153 11.39 4.85 7.92
CA LYS A 153 12.24 5.98 7.50
C LYS A 153 13.47 5.53 6.70
N ASP A 154 14.14 4.48 7.15
CA ASP A 154 15.33 3.96 6.49
C ASP A 154 14.97 3.27 5.18
N CYS A 155 13.85 2.54 5.15
CA CYS A 155 13.33 1.95 3.92
C CYS A 155 13.01 3.01 2.85
N TYR A 156 12.31 4.08 3.21
CA TYR A 156 12.00 5.18 2.30
C TYR A 156 13.26 5.90 1.84
N SER A 157 14.24 6.09 2.73
CA SER A 157 15.54 6.72 2.38
C SER A 157 16.34 5.90 1.36
N ARG A 158 16.06 4.60 1.24
CA ARG A 158 16.61 3.71 0.20
C ARG A 158 15.85 3.77 -1.12
N GLY A 159 14.83 4.61 -1.22
CA GLY A 159 13.96 4.73 -2.39
C GLY A 159 12.98 3.57 -2.55
N CYS A 160 12.65 2.89 -1.46
CA CYS A 160 11.78 1.73 -1.44
C CYS A 160 10.45 1.99 -0.73
N CYS A 161 9.55 1.03 -0.84
CA CYS A 161 8.23 1.05 -0.23
C CYS A 161 8.25 0.31 1.09
N PHE A 162 7.52 0.83 2.09
CA PHE A 162 7.36 0.20 3.39
C PHE A 162 5.88 -0.12 3.65
N ASP A 163 5.58 -1.35 4.03
CA ASP A 163 4.26 -1.79 4.52
C ASP A 163 4.41 -2.98 5.48
N ASP A 164 4.25 -2.70 6.77
CA ASP A 164 4.32 -3.65 7.89
C ASP A 164 2.95 -4.23 8.29
N SER A 165 1.88 -3.85 7.59
CA SER A 165 0.52 -4.30 7.91
C SER A 165 0.26 -5.78 7.58
N ILE A 166 1.27 -6.52 7.12
CA ILE A 166 1.19 -7.97 6.89
C ILE A 166 2.35 -8.66 7.61
N PRO A 167 2.08 -9.39 8.71
CA PRO A 167 3.11 -10.04 9.49
C PRO A 167 3.78 -11.18 8.70
N GLY A 168 5.07 -11.43 8.99
CA GLY A 168 5.81 -12.53 8.39
C GLY A 168 6.11 -12.37 6.89
N THR A 169 6.07 -11.13 6.38
CA THR A 169 6.37 -10.82 4.98
C THR A 169 7.45 -9.75 4.86
N VAL A 170 7.88 -9.48 3.63
CA VAL A 170 8.81 -8.39 3.33
C VAL A 170 8.11 -7.04 3.56
N TRP A 171 8.56 -6.31 4.58
CA TRP A 171 8.02 -4.99 4.89
C TRP A 171 8.66 -3.87 4.08
N CYS A 172 9.98 -3.93 3.85
CA CYS A 172 10.67 -3.00 2.96
C CYS A 172 10.90 -3.63 1.59
N PHE A 173 10.26 -3.13 0.54
CA PHE A 173 10.26 -3.77 -0.77
C PHE A 173 10.44 -2.77 -1.92
N TYR A 174 10.95 -3.28 -3.03
CA TYR A 174 11.00 -2.51 -4.27
C TYR A 174 9.59 -2.24 -4.80
N GLY A 175 9.29 -0.97 -5.07
CA GLY A 175 8.10 -0.57 -5.83
C GLY A 175 8.20 -0.94 -7.31
N SER A 176 7.06 -0.86 -8.01
CA SER A 176 6.98 -0.99 -9.46
C SER A 176 7.21 0.36 -10.15
N LYS A 177 7.97 0.31 -11.26
CA LYS A 177 8.24 1.46 -12.12
C LYS A 177 7.14 1.63 -13.16
#